data_AF-A0A920RZU3-F1
#
_entry.id   AF-A0A920RZU3-F1
#
_cell.length_a   1.000
_cell.length_b   1.000
_cell.length_c   1.000
_cell.angle_alpha   90.00
_cell.angle_beta   90.00
_cell.angle_gamma   90.00
#
_symmetry.space_group_name_H-M   'P 1'
#
loop_
_entity.id
_entity.type
_entity.pdbx_description
1 polymer ?
#
loop_
_entity_poly.entity_id
_entity_poly.type
_entity_poly.pdbx_seq_one_letter_code
_entity_poly.pdbx_strand_id
1 'polypeptide(L)' 'MTQNFKKNLLNPKVKMSKMGEFQELQPIEGLQISAISADLYSDGRDDLTFFFFLMKELILQQYTQIPKLLQLASIGI' A
#
# COMPACT_ATOMS: atom_id res chain seq x y z
N MET A 1 -6.03 -27.24 5.10
CA MET A 1 -5.23 -26.93 3.90
C MET A 1 -4.39 -25.69 4.18
N THR A 2 -3.22 -25.84 4.83
CA THR A 2 -2.50 -24.68 5.39
C THR A 2 -0.97 -24.89 5.35
N GLN A 3 -0.42 -25.30 4.21
CA GLN A 3 1.04 -25.52 4.09
C GLN A 3 1.71 -24.93 2.84
N ASN A 4 0.94 -24.40 1.87
CA ASN A 4 1.51 -23.96 0.59
C ASN A 4 1.91 -22.47 0.54
N PHE A 5 1.42 -21.65 1.47
CA PHE A 5 1.62 -20.19 1.42
C PHE A 5 2.98 -19.73 1.95
N LYS A 6 3.58 -20.43 2.93
CA LYS A 6 4.87 -20.03 3.53
C LYS A 6 6.10 -20.43 2.71
N LYS A 7 6.01 -21.50 1.91
CA LYS A 7 7.17 -22.05 1.17
C LYS A 7 7.61 -21.18 -0.02
N ASN A 8 6.69 -20.42 -0.62
CA ASN A 8 7.00 -19.58 -1.78
C ASN A 8 7.44 -18.15 -1.41
N LEU A 9 7.24 -17.72 -0.16
CA LEU A 9 7.52 -16.34 0.28
C LEU A 9 8.93 -16.15 0.87
N LEU A 10 9.59 -17.23 1.31
CA LEU A 10 10.83 -17.15 2.09
C LEU A 10 12.03 -17.86 1.41
N ASN A 11 11.99 -18.05 0.08
CA ASN A 11 13.10 -18.67 -0.63
C ASN A 11 14.08 -17.58 -1.11
N PRO A 12 15.33 -17.51 -0.61
CA PRO A 12 16.29 -16.46 -0.95
C PRO A 12 17.00 -16.75 -2.28
N LYS A 13 16.28 -17.25 -3.28
CA LYS A 13 16.74 -17.16 -4.67
C LYS A 13 16.39 -15.75 -5.09
N VAL A 14 17.39 -14.87 -5.18
CA VAL A 14 17.26 -13.52 -5.73
C VAL A 14 16.77 -13.65 -7.17
N LYS A 15 15.45 -13.72 -7.34
CA LYS A 15 14.80 -13.50 -8.62
C LYS A 15 15.00 -12.02 -8.88
N MET A 16 15.88 -11.68 -9.82
CA MET A 16 15.88 -10.35 -10.41
C MET A 16 14.45 -10.08 -10.86
N SER A 17 13.78 -9.10 -10.25
CA SER A 17 12.41 -8.73 -10.61
C SER A 17 12.43 -8.32 -12.08
N LYS A 18 11.94 -9.20 -12.94
CA LYS A 18 11.78 -8.90 -14.36
C LYS A 18 10.70 -7.84 -14.44
N MET A 19 10.94 -6.74 -15.15
CA MET A 19 9.98 -5.62 -15.22
C MET A 19 8.58 -6.04 -15.71
N GLY A 20 8.46 -7.17 -16.40
CA GLY A 20 7.17 -7.75 -16.82
C GLY A 20 6.50 -8.69 -15.80
N GLU A 21 7.09 -8.95 -14.63
CA GLU A 21 6.46 -9.72 -13.54
C GLU A 21 5.78 -8.79 -12.50
N PHE A 22 5.69 -7.48 -12.77
CA PHE A 22 4.96 -6.57 -11.90
C PHE A 22 3.45 -6.76 -12.05
N GLN A 23 2.73 -6.71 -10.93
CA GLN A 23 1.27 -6.70 -10.92
C GLN A 23 0.82 -5.34 -11.44
N GLU A 24 0.53 -5.25 -12.73
CA GLU A 24 -0.14 -4.07 -13.29
C GLU A 24 -1.56 -4.02 -12.72
N LEU A 25 -1.82 -3.00 -11.91
CA LEU A 25 -3.16 -2.71 -11.44
C LEU A 25 -4.03 -2.39 -12.65
N GLN A 26 -5.17 -3.08 -12.74
CA GLN A 26 -6.12 -2.79 -13.81
C GLN A 26 -6.57 -1.33 -13.68
N PRO A 27 -6.62 -0.56 -14.78
CA PRO A 27 -7.17 0.78 -14.76
C PRO A 27 -8.59 0.75 -14.19
N ILE A 28 -8.86 1.62 -13.22
CA ILE A 28 -10.21 1.78 -12.67
C ILE A 28 -10.86 2.93 -13.44
N GLU A 29 -11.98 2.67 -14.10
CA GLU A 29 -12.72 3.69 -14.84
C GLU A 29 -13.14 4.84 -13.91
N GLY A 30 -12.88 6.07 -14.35
CA GLY A 30 -13.25 7.27 -13.61
C GLY A 30 -12.33 7.64 -12.43
N LEU A 31 -11.29 6.84 -12.12
CA LEU A 31 -10.26 7.19 -11.14
C LEU A 31 -9.17 8.05 -11.79
N GLN A 32 -8.92 9.23 -11.23
CA GLN A 32 -7.83 10.11 -11.60
C GLN A 32 -6.85 10.27 -10.43
N ILE A 33 -5.56 10.26 -10.75
CA ILE A 33 -4.45 10.22 -9.80
C ILE A 33 -3.53 11.39 -10.09
N SER A 34 -3.09 12.09 -9.05
CA SER A 34 -2.02 13.09 -9.14
C SER A 34 -1.06 12.94 -7.98
N ALA A 35 0.24 13.01 -8.24
CA ALA A 35 1.28 12.98 -7.23
C ALA A 35 2.10 14.27 -7.31
N ILE A 36 2.50 14.80 -6.14
CA ILE A 36 3.38 15.95 -6.02
C ILE A 36 4.40 15.71 -4.90
N SER A 37 5.56 16.34 -5.01
CA SER A 37 6.55 16.41 -3.94
C SER A 37 6.31 17.66 -3.08
N ALA A 38 5.93 17.44 -1.82
CA ALA A 38 5.95 18.41 -0.73
C ALA A 38 7.28 18.43 0.03
N ASP A 39 8.25 17.59 -0.39
CA ASP A 39 9.60 17.49 0.15
C ASP A 39 9.66 17.13 1.66
N LEU A 40 8.70 16.32 2.12
CA LEU A 40 8.60 15.82 3.50
C LEU A 40 9.82 15.01 3.94
N TYR A 41 10.56 14.45 2.99
CA TYR A 41 11.75 13.64 3.24
C TYR A 41 13.04 14.23 2.67
N SER A 42 13.00 15.45 2.12
CA SER A 42 14.19 16.14 1.55
C SER A 42 14.93 15.34 0.48
N ASP A 43 14.21 14.50 -0.26
CA ASP A 43 14.74 13.66 -1.33
C ASP A 43 14.11 13.97 -2.70
N GLY A 44 13.26 15.00 -2.76
CA GLY A 44 12.58 15.43 -3.98
C GLY A 44 11.63 14.39 -4.58
N ARG A 45 11.30 13.31 -3.86
CA ARG A 45 10.33 12.32 -4.32
C ARG A 45 8.91 12.78 -4.05
N ASP A 46 8.00 12.38 -4.93
CA ASP A 46 6.57 12.57 -4.69
C ASP A 46 6.16 11.81 -3.42
N ASP A 47 5.62 12.56 -2.47
CA ASP A 47 5.30 12.14 -1.11
C ASP A 47 3.82 12.42 -0.75
N LEU A 48 3.15 13.23 -1.55
CA LEU A 48 1.70 13.44 -1.52
C LEU A 48 1.07 12.88 -2.78
N THR A 49 0.06 12.03 -2.60
CA THR A 49 -0.73 11.47 -3.69
C THR A 49 -2.21 11.71 -3.44
N PHE A 50 -2.89 12.26 -4.44
CA PHE A 50 -4.33 12.47 -4.48
C PHE A 50 -4.98 11.44 -5.42
N PHE A 51 -6.04 10.81 -4.93
CA PHE A 51 -6.90 9.90 -5.68
C PHE A 51 -8.31 10.50 -5.71
N PHE A 52 -8.86 10.74 -6.89
CA PHE A 52 -10.22 11.29 -7.02
C PHE A 52 -11.02 10.60 -8.11
N PHE A 53 -12.32 10.44 -7.88
CA PHE A 53 -13.24 9.85 -8.83
C PHE A 53 -14.08 10.94 -9.50
N LEU A 54 -14.16 10.91 -10.84
CA LEU A 54 -14.99 11.84 -11.61
C LEU A 54 -16.50 11.54 -11.48
N MET A 55 -16.83 10.32 -11.05
CA MET A 55 -18.20 9.89 -10.76
C MET A 55 -18.38 9.57 -9.28
N LYS A 56 -19.62 9.65 -8.79
CA LYS A 56 -19.95 9.38 -7.39
C LYS A 56 -20.05 7.87 -7.15
N GLU A 57 -18.92 7.21 -6.99
CA GLU A 57 -18.84 5.82 -6.55
C GLU A 57 -18.83 5.74 -5.00
N LEU A 58 -19.48 4.71 -4.45
CA LEU A 58 -19.48 4.46 -3.00
C LEU A 58 -18.18 3.73 -2.62
N ILE A 59 -17.29 4.42 -1.89
CA ILE A 59 -16.03 3.84 -1.41
C ILE A 59 -16.23 3.23 -0.02
N LEU A 60 -15.94 1.94 0.13
CA LEU A 60 -15.86 1.28 1.44
C LEU A 60 -14.46 1.46 2.02
N GLN A 61 -14.38 2.09 3.20
CA GLN A 61 -13.13 2.27 3.93
C GLN A 61 -13.04 1.24 5.05
N GLN A 62 -11.95 0.47 5.08
CA GLN A 62 -11.65 -0.43 6.18
C GLN A 62 -10.38 0.03 6.89
N TYR A 63 -10.48 0.27 8.19
CA TYR A 63 -9.36 0.67 9.03
C TYR A 63 -8.74 -0.56 9.68
N THR A 64 -7.41 -0.64 9.64
CA THR A 64 -6.68 -1.67 10.38
C THR A 64 -6.80 -1.38 11.89
N GLN A 65 -7.11 -2.41 12.67
CA GLN A 65 -7.18 -2.30 14.13
C GLN A 65 -5.78 -2.38 14.73
N ILE A 66 -5.43 -1.42 15.60
CA ILE A 66 -4.16 -1.45 16.32
C ILE A 66 -4.20 -2.64 17.32
N PRO A 67 -3.16 -3.49 17.37
CA PRO A 67 -3.10 -4.57 18.35
C PRO A 67 -3.19 -4.02 19.77
N LYS A 68 -4.03 -4.63 20.62
CA LYS A 68 -4.33 -4.18 22.00
C LYS A 68 -3.08 -3.95 22.89
N LEU A 69 -1.96 -4.60 22.56
CA LEU A 69 -0.67 -4.42 23.23
C LEU A 69 -0.02 -3.04 22.99
N LEU A 70 -0.18 -2.42 21.81
CA LEU A 70 0.34 -1.07 21.55
C LEU A 70 -0.52 0.02 22.20
N GLN A 71 -1.81 -0.24 22.41
CA GLN A 71 -2.73 0.71 23.01
C GLN A 71 -2.40 0.95 24.50
N LEU A 72 -1.86 -0.05 25.19
CA LEU A 72 -1.43 0.05 26.59
C LEU A 72 -0.13 0.86 26.75
N ALA A 73 0.76 0.84 25.75
CA ALA A 73 1.96 1.67 25.74
C ALA A 73 1.65 3.18 25.54
N SER A 74 0.44 3.51 25.10
CA SER A 74 -0.02 4.90 24.91
C SER A 74 -0.74 5.47 26.14
N ILE A 75 -0.96 4.65 27.18
CA ILE A 75 -1.67 5.04 28.42
C ILE A 75 -0.74 4.89 29.64
N GLY A 76 0.58 4.95 29.44
CA GLY A 76 1.55 4.77 30.51
C GLY A 76 2.90 5.42 30.20
N ILE A 77 2.93 6.76 30.29
CA ILE A 77 3.90 7.66 30.95
C ILE A 77 3.36 9.09 30.74
#